data_AF-A0A067RK34-F1
#
_entry.id   AF-A0A067RK34-F1
#
_cell.length_a   1.000
_cell.length_b   1.000
_cell.length_c   1.000
_cell.angle_alpha   90.00
_cell.angle_beta   90.00
_cell.angle_gamma   90.00
#
_symmetry.space_group_name_H-M   'P 1'
#
loop_
_entity.id
_entity.type
_entity.pdbx_description
1 polymer ?
#
loop_
_entity_poly.entity_id
_entity_poly.type
_entity_poly.pdbx_seq_one_letter_code
_entity_poly.pdbx_strand_id
1 'polypeptide(L)'
;MVSLREEHRLQLFENRVLKRIFGPRREDDGAWRKLHKDELKNLYSSPNIVRVIKSKRMSWAGHVARMDGTRGVHRVLVGKPEEKRPLGRPRRRWQDNIKWDLWEIGVEGVWILLAQGRVRWRALANSILNHGVP
;
A
#
# COMPACT_ATOMS: atom_id res chain seq x y z
N MET A 1 10.83 -4.45 -2.37
CA MET A 1 9.93 -3.28 -2.29
C MET A 1 8.93 -3.39 -3.41
N VAL A 2 7.63 -3.42 -3.10
CA VAL A 2 6.59 -3.69 -4.09
C VAL A 2 6.59 -2.55 -5.12
N SER A 3 7.00 -2.89 -6.34
CA SER A 3 6.95 -2.04 -7.52
C SER A 3 5.53 -1.94 -8.05
N LEU A 4 5.23 -0.93 -8.88
CA LEU A 4 3.93 -0.79 -9.55
C LEU A 4 3.53 -2.06 -10.31
N ARG A 5 4.50 -2.76 -10.91
CA ARG A 5 4.28 -4.04 -11.59
C ARG A 5 3.83 -5.13 -10.62
N GLU A 6 4.45 -5.20 -9.44
CA GLU A 6 4.08 -6.17 -8.40
C GLU A 6 2.73 -5.82 -7.77
N GLU A 7 2.43 -4.54 -7.55
CA GLU A 7 1.11 -4.08 -7.09
C GLU A 7 0.01 -4.53 -8.07
N HIS A 8 0.22 -4.32 -9.38
CA HIS A 8 -0.70 -4.78 -10.41
C HIS A 8 -0.88 -6.30 -10.42
N ARG A 9 0.22 -7.07 -10.29
CA ARG A 9 0.15 -8.54 -10.22
C ARG A 9 -0.64 -9.03 -9.00
N LEU A 10 -0.48 -8.37 -7.85
CA LEU A 10 -1.21 -8.70 -6.63
C LEU A 10 -2.72 -8.43 -6.78
N GLN A 11 -3.09 -7.30 -7.39
CA GLN A 11 -4.49 -6.99 -7.69
C GLN A 11 -5.11 -7.99 -8.68
N LEU A 12 -4.37 -8.39 -9.72
CA LEU A 12 -4.84 -9.42 -10.65
C LEU A 12 -5.03 -10.78 -9.96
N PHE A 13 -4.12 -11.14 -9.06
CA PHE A 13 -4.23 -12.35 -8.27
C PHE A 13 -5.48 -12.33 -7.38
N GLU A 14 -5.66 -11.27 -6.59
CA GLU A 14 -6.83 -11.08 -5.74
C GLU A 14 -8.14 -11.12 -6.55
N ASN A 15 -8.23 -10.38 -7.65
CA ASN A 15 -9.40 -10.40 -8.53
C ASN A 15 -9.70 -11.80 -9.08
N ARG A 16 -8.66 -12.60 -9.38
CA ARG A 16 -8.84 -13.97 -9.85
C ARG A 16 -9.41 -14.88 -8.76
N VAL A 17 -8.93 -14.73 -7.52
CA VAL A 17 -9.43 -15.47 -6.36
C VAL A 17 -10.87 -15.07 -6.06
N LEU A 18 -11.17 -13.77 -5.98
CA LEU A 18 -12.52 -13.28 -5.70
C LEU A 18 -13.53 -13.71 -6.77
N LYS A 19 -13.18 -13.65 -8.06
CA LYS A 19 -14.05 -14.17 -9.14
C LYS A 19 -14.33 -15.67 -9.05
N ARG A 20 -13.42 -16.44 -8.43
CA ARG A 20 -13.63 -17.87 -8.18
C ARG A 20 -14.55 -18.11 -6.99
N ILE A 21 -14.44 -17.28 -5.94
CA ILE A 21 -15.31 -17.37 -4.75
C ILE A 21 -16.74 -16.96 -5.08
N PHE A 22 -16.92 -15.80 -5.71
CA PHE A 22 -18.26 -15.28 -6.04
C PHE A 22 -18.90 -15.94 -7.26
N GLY A 23 -18.10 -16.56 -8.13
CA GLY A 23 -18.59 -17.22 -9.32
C GLY A 23 -19.09 -16.25 -10.41
N PRO A 24 -19.67 -16.78 -11.50
CA PRO A 24 -20.30 -15.99 -12.56
C PRO A 24 -21.64 -15.40 -12.09
N ARG A 25 -22.07 -14.32 -12.75
CA ARG A 25 -23.38 -13.68 -12.54
C ARG A 25 -24.34 -14.13 -13.62
N ARG A 26 -25.59 -14.40 -13.24
CA ARG A 26 -26.70 -14.66 -14.17
C ARG A 26 -27.35 -13.35 -14.58
N GLU A 27 -27.56 -13.18 -15.87
CA GLU A 27 -28.29 -12.04 -16.46
C GLU A 27 -29.78 -12.33 -16.59
N ASP A 28 -30.57 -11.30 -16.91
CA ASP A 28 -32.03 -11.39 -16.99
C ASP A 28 -32.50 -12.29 -18.16
N ASP A 29 -31.70 -12.41 -19.21
CA ASP A 29 -31.90 -13.36 -20.32
C ASP A 29 -31.55 -14.81 -19.94
N GLY A 30 -31.06 -15.03 -18.72
CA GLY A 30 -30.64 -16.33 -18.21
C GLY A 30 -29.20 -16.72 -18.53
N ALA A 31 -28.44 -15.91 -19.28
CA ALA A 31 -27.05 -16.17 -19.62
C ALA A 31 -26.12 -15.99 -18.41
N TRP A 32 -25.03 -16.75 -18.38
CA TRP A 32 -23.99 -16.62 -17.35
C TRP A 32 -22.79 -15.85 -17.90
N ARG A 33 -22.33 -14.86 -17.15
CA ARG A 33 -21.11 -14.11 -17.49
C ARG A 33 -20.17 -13.95 -16.32
N LYS A 34 -18.91 -13.67 -16.65
CA LYS A 34 -17.88 -13.33 -15.64
C LYS A 34 -18.22 -11.97 -15.03
N LEU A 35 -17.95 -11.83 -13.73
CA LEU A 35 -18.05 -10.54 -13.03
C LEU A 35 -17.06 -9.52 -13.63
N HIS A 36 -17.56 -8.31 -13.87
CA HIS A 36 -16.75 -7.14 -14.20
C HIS A 36 -16.00 -6.65 -12.96
N LYS A 37 -14.96 -5.83 -13.19
CA LYS A 37 -14.10 -5.34 -12.10
C LYS A 37 -14.87 -4.47 -11.11
N ASP A 38 -15.78 -3.62 -11.59
CA ASP A 38 -16.52 -2.71 -10.72
C ASP A 38 -17.65 -3.43 -9.96
N GLU A 39 -18.28 -4.43 -10.56
CA GLU A 39 -19.18 -5.34 -9.84
C GLU A 39 -18.45 -6.07 -8.72
N LEU A 40 -17.24 -6.56 -8.99
CA LEU A 40 -16.42 -7.24 -7.99
C LEU A 40 -16.04 -6.30 -6.83
N LYS A 41 -15.74 -5.03 -7.12
CA LYS A 41 -15.49 -4.02 -6.08
C LYS A 41 -16.72 -3.78 -5.22
N ASN A 42 -17.90 -3.66 -5.82
CA ASN A 42 -19.16 -3.42 -5.10
C ASN A 42 -19.59 -4.64 -4.27
N LEU A 43 -19.27 -5.85 -4.71
CA LEU A 43 -19.55 -7.08 -3.95
C LEU A 43 -18.59 -7.26 -2.78
N TYR A 44 -17.30 -6.97 -2.97
CA TYR A 44 -16.30 -7.17 -1.94
C TYR A 44 -16.27 -6.02 -0.91
N SER A 45 -16.49 -4.77 -1.35
CA SER A 45 -16.59 -3.55 -0.53
C SER A 45 -15.53 -3.44 0.57
N SER A 46 -14.32 -3.89 0.26
CA SER A 46 -13.22 -4.00 1.20
C SER A 46 -11.90 -3.60 0.52
N PRO A 47 -10.94 -3.05 1.29
CA PRO A 47 -9.61 -2.73 0.80
C PRO A 47 -8.98 -3.89 0.03
N ASN A 48 -8.47 -3.60 -1.18
CA ASN A 48 -7.71 -4.58 -1.94
C ASN A 48 -6.35 -4.87 -1.26
N ILE A 49 -5.70 -5.98 -1.65
CA ILE A 49 -4.45 -6.44 -1.04
C ILE A 49 -3.33 -5.41 -1.08
N VAL A 50 -3.29 -4.56 -2.11
CA VAL A 50 -2.29 -3.48 -2.22
C VAL A 50 -2.52 -2.44 -1.13
N ARG A 51 -3.77 -2.07 -0.85
CA ARG A 51 -4.13 -1.15 0.24
C ARG A 51 -3.72 -1.71 1.61
N VAL A 52 -3.96 -3.00 1.85
CA VAL A 52 -3.53 -3.69 3.07
C VAL A 52 -2.01 -3.63 3.23
N ILE A 53 -1.25 -3.94 2.19
CA ILE A 53 0.22 -3.91 2.21
C ILE A 53 0.73 -2.48 2.48
N LYS A 54 0.16 -1.47 1.82
CA LYS A 54 0.52 -0.06 2.05
C LYS A 54 0.25 0.37 3.50
N SER A 55 -0.91 0.02 4.05
CA SER A 55 -1.26 0.32 5.45
C SER A 55 -0.32 -0.37 6.45
N LYS A 56 0.04 -1.64 6.22
CA LYS A 56 1.01 -2.36 7.06
C LYS A 56 2.41 -1.75 6.95
N ARG A 57 2.83 -1.34 5.76
CA ARG A 57 4.09 -0.60 5.54
C ARG A 57 4.10 0.71 6.34
N MET A 58 3.01 1.48 6.31
CA MET A 58 2.87 2.69 7.11
C MET A 58 2.95 2.38 8.60
N SER A 59 2.25 1.37 9.09
CA SER A 59 2.28 0.96 10.50
C SER A 59 3.71 0.64 10.96
N TRP A 60 4.44 -0.15 10.17
CA TRP A 60 5.84 -0.48 10.44
C TRP A 60 6.74 0.76 10.40
N ALA A 61 6.57 1.64 9.41
CA ALA A 61 7.31 2.90 9.33
C ALA A 61 7.15 3.79 10.56
N GLY A 62 5.92 3.92 11.07
CA GLY A 62 5.67 4.64 12.30
C GLY A 62 6.38 4.03 13.49
N HIS A 63 6.39 2.69 13.58
CA HIS A 63 7.10 1.99 14.65
C HIS A 63 8.61 2.26 14.60
N VAL A 64 9.24 2.12 13.44
CA VAL A 64 10.69 2.37 13.27
C VAL A 64 11.04 3.83 13.54
N ALA A 65 10.25 4.79 13.04
CA ALA A 65 10.51 6.22 13.25
C ALA A 65 10.45 6.65 14.73
N ARG A 66 9.76 5.88 15.58
CA ARG A 66 9.67 6.11 17.03
C ARG A 66 10.66 5.26 17.84
N MET A 67 11.42 4.39 17.19
CA MET A 67 12.50 3.68 17.87
C MET A 67 13.61 4.66 18.25
N ASP A 68 14.31 4.34 19.32
CA ASP A 68 15.51 5.06 19.70
C ASP A 68 16.56 5.07 18.57
N GLY A 69 17.25 6.21 18.41
CA GLY A 69 18.20 6.45 17.33
C GLY A 69 19.45 5.57 17.37
N THR A 70 19.70 4.87 18.48
CA THR A 70 20.79 3.88 18.58
C THR A 70 20.43 2.54 17.93
N ARG A 71 19.14 2.25 17.74
CA ARG A 71 18.68 1.00 17.12
C ARG A 71 19.14 0.93 15.66
N GLY A 72 19.78 -0.18 15.30
CA GLY A 72 20.32 -0.40 13.95
C GLY A 72 19.28 -0.19 12.84
N VAL A 73 18.03 -0.60 13.06
CA VAL A 73 16.94 -0.43 12.07
C VAL A 73 16.63 1.06 11.83
N HIS A 74 16.59 1.89 12.88
CA HIS A 74 16.42 3.33 12.75
C HIS A 74 17.61 3.97 12.02
N ARG A 75 18.83 3.56 12.37
CA ARG A 75 20.06 4.05 11.71
C ARG A 75 20.11 3.70 10.22
N VAL A 76 19.76 2.48 9.84
CA VAL A 76 19.70 2.06 8.43
C VAL A 76 18.61 2.82 7.67
N LEU A 77 17.47 3.08 8.32
CA LEU A 77 16.37 3.82 7.72
C LEU A 77 16.74 5.29 7.44
N VAL A 78 17.29 5.98 8.43
CA VAL A 78 17.58 7.42 8.36
C VAL A 78 18.96 7.69 7.74
N GLY A 79 19.83 6.69 7.77
CA GLY A 79 21.19 6.74 7.25
C GLY A 79 21.22 7.05 5.76
N LYS A 80 22.11 7.96 5.38
CA LYS A 80 22.41 8.29 3.99
C LYS A 80 23.76 7.63 3.66
N PRO A 81 23.80 6.48 2.96
CA PRO A 81 25.07 5.92 2.52
C PRO A 81 25.69 6.86 1.46
N GLU A 82 26.97 7.16 1.61
CA GLU A 82 27.72 8.12 0.78
C GLU A 82 28.37 7.47 -0.46
N GLU A 83 28.27 6.16 -0.62
CA GLU A 83 28.88 5.46 -1.75
C GLU A 83 28.22 5.79 -3.11
N LYS A 84 29.06 5.80 -4.17
CA LYS A 84 28.61 5.91 -5.55
C LYS A 84 27.75 4.69 -5.92
N ARG A 85 26.53 4.95 -6.36
CA ARG A 85 25.60 3.90 -6.78
C ARG A 85 26.00 3.30 -8.13
N PRO A 86 25.71 2.01 -8.37
CA PRO A 86 25.88 1.42 -9.70
C PRO A 86 25.04 2.16 -10.74
N LEU A 87 25.56 2.25 -11.98
CA LEU A 87 24.84 2.86 -13.10
C LEU A 87 23.57 2.06 -13.43
N GLY A 88 22.46 2.77 -13.63
CA GLY A 88 21.15 2.20 -13.98
C GLY A 88 20.00 2.88 -13.24
N ARG A 89 18.74 2.56 -13.60
CA ARG A 89 17.56 3.11 -12.91
C ARG A 89 17.51 2.58 -11.47
N PRO A 90 17.69 3.43 -10.44
CA PRO A 90 17.65 2.95 -9.08
C PRO A 90 16.24 2.48 -8.74
N ARG A 91 16.11 1.35 -8.03
CA ARG A 91 14.85 1.02 -7.35
C ARG A 91 14.51 2.14 -6.38
N ARG A 92 13.22 2.46 -6.22
CA ARG A 92 12.75 3.39 -5.18
C ARG A 92 13.33 2.95 -3.84
N ARG A 93 13.82 3.89 -3.03
CA ARG A 93 14.22 3.58 -1.65
C ARG A 93 12.97 3.31 -0.84
N TRP A 94 13.06 2.48 0.20
CA TRP A 94 11.93 2.22 1.09
C TRP A 94 11.23 3.50 1.59
N GLN A 95 12.03 4.50 1.97
CA GLN A 95 11.56 5.83 2.36
C GLN A 95 10.72 6.54 1.27
N ASP A 96 11.06 6.33 0.00
CA ASP A 96 10.34 6.96 -1.11
C ASP A 96 8.92 6.39 -1.22
N ASN A 97 8.68 5.08 -0.99
CA ASN A 97 7.28 4.61 -1.00
C ASN A 97 6.47 5.15 0.16
N ILE A 98 7.07 5.39 1.34
CA ILE A 98 6.32 6.03 2.44
C ILE A 98 5.86 7.42 2.01
N LYS A 99 6.75 8.20 1.39
CA LYS A 99 6.41 9.53 0.84
C LYS A 99 5.33 9.42 -0.24
N TRP A 100 5.44 8.44 -1.14
CA TRP A 100 4.45 8.21 -2.19
C TRP A 100 3.09 7.76 -1.64
N ASP A 101 3.05 6.91 -0.61
CA ASP A 101 1.81 6.48 0.02
C ASP A 101 1.10 7.65 0.73
N LEU A 102 1.86 8.53 1.37
CA LEU A 102 1.35 9.77 1.97
C LEU A 102 0.85 10.74 0.91
N TRP A 103 1.60 10.90 -0.18
CA TRP A 103 1.20 11.74 -1.30
C TRP A 103 -0.09 11.24 -1.97
N GLU A 104 -0.29 9.92 -2.06
CA GLU A 104 -1.52 9.32 -2.62
C GLU A 104 -2.78 9.72 -1.82
N ILE A 105 -2.64 10.02 -0.53
CA ILE A 105 -3.74 10.52 0.32
C ILE A 105 -3.67 12.04 0.56
N GLY A 106 -2.89 12.77 -0.24
CA GLY A 106 -2.79 14.24 -0.17
C GLY A 106 -2.00 14.78 1.02
N VAL A 107 -1.15 13.96 1.65
CA VAL A 107 -0.35 14.37 2.81
C VAL A 107 1.10 14.60 2.41
N GLU A 108 1.55 15.84 2.62
CA GLU A 108 2.94 16.24 2.39
C GLU A 108 3.68 16.50 3.71
N GLY A 109 5.01 16.54 3.63
CA GLY A 109 5.88 16.91 4.74
C GLY A 109 6.86 15.81 5.17
N VAL A 110 7.60 16.10 6.25
CA VAL A 110 8.62 15.20 6.80
C VAL A 110 7.94 14.08 7.58
N TRP A 111 7.74 12.94 6.92
CA TRP A 111 6.99 11.81 7.47
C TRP A 111 7.53 11.28 8.81
N ILE A 112 8.84 11.39 9.08
CA ILE A 112 9.45 10.97 10.36
C ILE A 112 8.88 11.79 11.53
N LEU A 113 8.64 13.09 11.32
CA LEU A 113 8.03 13.97 12.33
C LEU A 113 6.54 13.63 12.49
N LEU A 114 5.83 13.43 11.37
CA LEU A 114 4.42 12.99 11.39
C LEU A 114 4.23 11.68 12.13
N ALA A 115 5.18 10.75 12.01
CA ALA A 115 5.16 9.44 12.64
C ALA A 115 5.31 9.47 14.16
N GLN A 116 5.80 10.56 14.75
CA GLN A 116 5.89 10.70 16.21
C GLN A 116 4.49 10.71 16.86
N GLY A 117 3.53 11.38 16.22
CA GLY A 117 2.14 11.38 16.65
C GLY A 117 1.46 10.04 16.38
N ARG A 118 1.42 9.13 17.37
CA ARG A 118 0.85 7.77 17.22
C ARG A 118 -0.57 7.76 16.67
N VAL A 119 -1.44 8.63 17.21
CA VAL A 119 -2.85 8.71 16.82
C VAL A 119 -2.98 9.19 15.38
N ARG A 120 -2.32 10.31 15.05
CA ARG A 120 -2.31 10.86 13.69
C ARG A 120 -1.75 9.86 12.69
N TRP A 121 -0.64 9.21 13.02
CA TRP A 121 -0.02 8.22 12.14
C TRP A 121 -0.91 6.99 11.90
N ARG A 122 -1.59 6.50 12.95
CA ARG A 122 -2.57 5.41 12.82
C ARG A 122 -3.74 5.82 11.92
N ALA A 123 -4.23 7.05 12.06
CA ALA A 123 -5.28 7.59 11.19
C ALA A 123 -4.82 7.59 9.71
N LEU A 124 -3.61 8.06 9.42
CA LEU A 124 -3.04 8.03 8.06
C LEU A 124 -2.93 6.62 7.49
N ALA A 125 -2.49 5.65 8.29
CA ALA A 125 -2.43 4.25 7.86
C ALA A 125 -3.82 3.67 7.56
N ASN A 126 -4.85 4.09 8.30
CA ASN A 126 -6.24 3.72 8.05
C ASN A 126 -6.82 4.45 6.81
N SER A 127 -6.47 5.71 6.60
CA SER A 127 -6.85 6.46 5.38
C SER A 127 -6.28 5.78 4.14
N ILE A 128 -5.03 5.33 4.18
CA ILE A 128 -4.41 4.57 3.08
C ILE A 128 -5.09 3.23 2.87
N LEU A 129 -5.51 2.55 3.95
CA LEU A 129 -6.24 1.29 3.87
C LEU A 129 -7.58 1.48 3.13
N ASN A 130 -8.33 2.50 3.49
CA ASN A 130 -9.68 2.74 2.97
C ASN A 130 -9.72 3.62 1.72
N HIS A 131 -8.57 4.04 1.20
CA HIS A 131 -8.51 4.96 0.07
C HIS A 131 -9.13 4.36 -1.20
N GLY A 132 -10.21 4.98 -1.71
CA GLY A 132 -10.92 4.53 -2.90
C GLY A 132 -11.63 3.18 -2.72
N VAL A 133 -11.91 2.78 -1.48
CA VAL A 133 -12.93 1.77 -1.17
C VAL A 133 -14.29 2.47 -1.32
N PRO A 134 -15.27 1.86 -2.03
CA PRO A 134 -16.63 2.39 -2.15
C PRO A 134 -17.31 2.62 -0.79
#